data_AF-A0A6V7NKW0-F1
#
_entry.id   AF-A0A6V7NKW0-F1
#
_cell.length_a   1.000
_cell.length_b   1.000
_cell.length_c   1.000
_cell.angle_alpha   90.00
_cell.angle_beta   90.00
_cell.angle_gamma   90.00
#
_symmetry.space_group_name_H-M   'P 1'
#
loop_
_entity.id
_entity.type
_entity.pdbx_description
1 polymer ?
#
loop_
_entity_poly.entity_id
_entity_poly.type
_entity_poly.pdbx_seq_one_letter_code
_entity_poly.pdbx_strand_id
1 'polypeptide(L)'
;MLRSSSFLSLLSLLLLLFSLKTHLSLPTDSLSSGQSLSGNQTLISKEGNFELGFFSPSTSNNNFYIGIWYKKLPTQTKTIVWVANRDAPIFDTSSAELKISDQGNLVLLNGSKSPIWSSSSTPQTPTLYSSSPR
;
A
#
# COMPACT_ATOMS: atom_id res chain seq x y z
N MET A 1 29.64 14.93 -41.32
CA MET A 1 28.18 14.77 -41.11
C MET A 1 27.77 13.69 -40.10
N LEU A 2 28.65 12.78 -39.65
CA LEU A 2 28.31 11.66 -38.75
C LEU A 2 28.19 11.98 -37.24
N ARG A 3 28.33 13.24 -36.81
CA ARG A 3 28.24 13.64 -35.38
C ARG A 3 26.84 14.01 -34.90
N SER A 4 25.91 14.33 -35.82
CA SER A 4 24.56 14.79 -35.48
C SER A 4 23.62 13.62 -35.11
N SER A 5 23.69 12.53 -35.87
CA SER A 5 22.80 11.37 -35.71
C SER A 5 22.96 10.67 -34.36
N SER A 6 24.21 10.51 -33.91
CA SER A 6 24.52 9.89 -32.61
C SER A 6 24.10 10.76 -31.42
N PHE A 7 24.16 12.09 -31.59
CA PHE A 7 23.72 13.04 -30.56
C PHE A 7 22.20 13.01 -30.37
N LEU A 8 21.44 12.97 -31.48
CA LEU A 8 19.98 12.85 -31.45
C LEU A 8 19.52 11.51 -30.84
N SER A 9 20.23 10.42 -31.14
CA SER A 9 19.95 9.10 -30.55
C SER A 9 20.20 9.07 -29.04
N LEU A 10 21.30 9.66 -28.58
CA LEU A 10 21.60 9.76 -27.14
C LEU A 10 20.58 10.63 -26.39
N LEU A 11 20.18 11.75 -26.99
CA LEU A 11 19.14 12.63 -26.44
C LEU A 11 17.78 11.91 -26.35
N SER A 12 17.40 11.18 -27.40
CA SER A 12 16.17 10.37 -27.41
C SER A 12 16.19 9.29 -26.33
N LEU A 13 17.31 8.57 -26.18
CA LEU A 13 17.47 7.58 -25.10
C LEU A 13 17.38 8.22 -23.71
N LEU A 14 17.99 9.40 -23.51
CA LEU A 14 17.92 10.12 -22.25
C LEU A 14 16.48 10.57 -21.93
N LEU A 15 15.74 11.06 -22.94
CA LEU A 15 14.33 11.43 -22.79
C LEU A 15 13.45 10.21 -22.51
N LEU A 16 13.73 9.05 -23.13
CA LEU A 16 13.04 7.79 -22.84
C LEU A 16 13.32 7.36 -21.39
N LEU A 17 14.58 7.37 -20.95
CA LEU A 17 14.96 7.05 -19.56
C LEU A 17 14.36 8.02 -18.54
N PHE A 18 14.19 9.30 -18.91
CA PHE A 18 13.50 10.30 -18.10
C PHE A 18 11.98 10.06 -18.09
N SER A 19 11.40 9.63 -19.20
CA SER A 19 9.97 9.27 -19.30
C SER A 19 9.63 7.99 -18.53
N LEU A 20 10.57 7.05 -18.44
CA LEU A 20 10.46 5.86 -17.59
C LEU A 20 10.68 6.17 -16.09
N LYS A 21 11.29 7.32 -15.78
CA LYS A 21 11.54 7.75 -14.41
C LYS A 21 10.43 8.70 -13.95
N THR A 22 9.64 8.21 -13.00
CA THR A 22 8.90 8.97 -11.98
C THR A 22 7.41 9.27 -12.22
N HIS A 23 6.58 8.22 -12.19
CA HIS A 23 5.39 8.33 -11.34
C HIS A 23 5.86 8.25 -9.87
N LEU A 24 6.46 9.32 -9.37
CA LEU A 24 6.69 9.49 -7.93
C LEU A 24 5.32 9.73 -7.30
N SER A 25 4.62 8.66 -6.94
CA SER A 25 3.43 8.76 -6.09
C SER A 25 3.88 9.34 -4.76
N LEU A 26 3.41 10.56 -4.46
CA LEU A 26 3.63 11.17 -3.16
C LEU A 26 3.14 10.21 -2.07
N PRO A 27 3.92 10.04 -0.98
CA PRO A 27 3.43 9.34 0.20
C PRO A 27 2.08 9.91 0.63
N THR A 28 1.06 9.07 0.65
CA THR A 28 -0.25 9.42 1.20
C THR A 28 -0.41 8.77 2.57
N ASP A 29 -1.12 9.44 3.47
CA ASP A 29 -1.44 8.98 4.82
C ASP A 29 -2.84 8.34 4.89
N SER A 30 -3.58 8.34 3.78
CA SER A 30 -4.96 7.87 3.71
C SER A 30 -5.20 6.92 2.53
N LEU A 31 -6.13 5.98 2.72
CA LEU A 31 -6.63 5.05 1.72
C LEU A 31 -8.14 5.24 1.58
N SER A 32 -8.57 5.78 0.45
CA SER A 32 -9.98 6.05 0.17
C SER A 32 -10.66 4.85 -0.50
N SER A 33 -12.00 4.84 -0.49
CA SER A 33 -12.76 3.87 -1.29
C SER A 33 -12.38 3.98 -2.78
N GLY A 34 -12.29 2.84 -3.46
CA GLY A 34 -11.81 2.74 -4.84
C GLY A 34 -10.29 2.70 -4.99
N GLN A 35 -9.52 2.95 -3.92
CA GLN A 35 -8.06 2.78 -3.91
C GLN A 35 -7.65 1.45 -3.28
N SER A 36 -6.45 0.99 -3.60
CA SER A 36 -5.82 -0.20 -3.01
C SER A 36 -4.32 0.00 -2.83
N LEU A 37 -3.72 -0.78 -1.92
CA LEU A 37 -2.28 -0.98 -1.84
C LEU A 37 -1.92 -2.35 -2.39
N SER A 38 -0.91 -2.39 -3.26
CA SER A 38 -0.32 -3.60 -3.84
C SER A 38 1.20 -3.45 -3.96
N GLY A 39 1.91 -4.57 -4.05
CA GLY A 39 3.35 -4.62 -4.27
C GLY A 39 4.14 -3.92 -3.17
N ASN A 40 4.86 -2.87 -3.54
CA ASN A 40 5.69 -2.05 -2.66
C ASN A 40 5.02 -0.73 -2.23
N GLN A 41 3.73 -0.52 -2.54
CA GLN A 41 3.01 0.67 -2.12
C GLN A 41 2.83 0.69 -0.60
N THR A 42 2.95 1.89 -0.01
CA THR A 42 2.80 2.09 1.43
C THR A 42 2.00 3.35 1.73
N LEU A 43 1.41 3.39 2.92
CA LEU A 43 0.91 4.62 3.52
C LEU A 43 1.88 5.09 4.59
N ILE A 44 2.15 6.38 4.61
CA ILE A 44 3.04 6.99 5.59
C ILE A 44 2.20 7.93 6.43
N SER A 45 2.17 7.70 7.74
CA SER A 45 1.47 8.59 8.67
C SER A 45 1.86 10.06 8.45
N LYS A 46 0.94 10.99 8.74
CA LYS A 46 1.12 12.43 8.52
C LYS A 46 2.44 13.00 9.04
N GLU A 47 2.92 12.50 10.19
CA GLU A 47 4.19 12.94 10.82
C GLU A 47 5.41 12.11 10.40
N GLY A 48 5.21 11.11 9.55
CA GLY A 48 6.26 10.22 9.06
C GLY A 48 6.84 9.28 10.13
N ASN A 49 6.12 9.05 11.23
CA ASN A 49 6.58 8.18 12.33
C ASN A 49 6.32 6.71 12.03
N PHE A 50 5.16 6.41 11.45
CA PHE A 50 4.70 5.07 11.09
C PHE A 50 4.50 4.92 9.59
N GLU A 51 4.67 3.69 9.12
CA GLU A 51 4.42 3.27 7.75
C GLU A 51 3.64 1.95 7.75
N LEU A 52 2.63 1.87 6.87
CA LEU A 52 1.78 0.70 6.64
C LEU A 52 2.06 0.16 5.24
N GLY A 53 2.22 -1.16 5.13
CA GLY A 53 2.27 -1.83 3.83
C GLY A 53 2.64 -3.30 3.93
N PHE A 54 3.03 -3.88 2.80
CA PHE A 54 3.53 -5.25 2.76
C PHE A 54 4.96 -5.33 3.31
N PHE A 55 5.24 -6.36 4.08
CA PHE A 55 6.59 -6.69 4.53
C PHE A 55 6.79 -8.20 4.63
N SER A 56 8.06 -8.62 4.55
CA SER A 56 8.49 -9.97 4.91
C SER A 56 9.39 -9.90 6.16
N PRO A 57 9.22 -10.80 7.16
CA PRO A 57 10.07 -10.83 8.35
C PRO A 57 11.54 -11.20 8.07
N SER A 58 11.80 -11.90 6.97
CA SER A 58 13.15 -12.30 6.55
C SER A 58 13.29 -12.13 5.03
N THR A 59 14.53 -11.99 4.56
CA THR A 59 14.84 -11.99 3.11
C THR A 59 14.83 -13.40 2.52
N SER A 60 14.88 -14.43 3.35
CA SER A 60 14.92 -15.84 2.94
C SER A 60 13.54 -16.50 2.84
N ASN A 61 12.46 -15.82 3.28
CA ASN A 61 11.10 -16.34 3.20
C ASN A 61 10.24 -15.47 2.28
N ASN A 62 9.34 -16.13 1.54
CA ASN A 62 8.39 -15.48 0.63
C ASN A 62 7.03 -15.25 1.30
N ASN A 63 7.00 -15.17 2.64
CA ASN A 63 5.77 -14.97 3.40
C ASN A 63 5.61 -13.47 3.67
N PHE A 64 4.60 -12.88 3.04
CA PHE A 64 4.29 -11.47 3.19
C PHE A 64 3.08 -11.24 4.06
N TYR A 65 3.13 -10.11 4.77
CA TYR A 65 2.09 -9.67 5.67
C TYR A 65 1.83 -8.19 5.47
N ILE A 66 0.61 -7.75 5.78
CA ILE A 66 0.30 -6.35 6.02
C ILE A 66 0.67 -6.03 7.46
N GLY A 67 1.46 -4.98 7.64
CA GLY A 67 1.83 -4.52 8.98
C GLY A 67 2.08 -3.01 9.05
N ILE A 68 2.26 -2.56 10.28
CA ILE A 68 2.67 -1.19 10.61
C ILE A 68 4.04 -1.27 11.29
N TRP A 69 4.97 -0.41 10.90
CA TRP A 69 6.29 -0.31 11.50
C TRP A 69 6.73 1.13 11.72
N TYR A 70 7.75 1.32 12.55
CA TYR A 70 8.43 2.62 12.70
C TYR A 70 9.25 2.93 11.45
N LYS A 71 8.95 4.04 10.78
CA LYS A 71 9.63 4.44 9.54
C LYS A 71 11.03 5.01 9.77
N LYS A 72 11.23 5.72 10.88
CA LYS A 72 12.48 6.45 11.18
C LYS A 72 13.60 5.57 11.73
N LEU A 73 13.34 4.28 11.96
CA LEU A 73 14.34 3.33 12.45
C LEU A 73 15.18 2.74 11.29
N PRO A 74 16.39 2.22 11.57
CA PRO A 74 17.26 1.67 10.54
C PRO A 74 16.55 0.62 9.67
N THR A 75 16.67 0.77 8.36
CA THR A 75 15.97 -0.05 7.35
C THR A 75 16.36 -1.53 7.38
N GLN A 76 17.48 -1.90 8.01
CA GLN A 76 17.89 -3.30 8.13
C GLN A 76 16.92 -4.13 8.98
N THR A 77 16.19 -3.50 9.91
CA THR A 77 15.21 -4.17 10.76
C THR A 77 14.00 -3.27 10.96
N LYS A 78 12.91 -3.56 10.22
CA LYS A 78 11.63 -2.92 10.48
C LYS A 78 11.13 -3.37 11.85
N THR A 79 11.00 -2.44 12.79
CA THR A 79 10.34 -2.73 14.07
C THR A 79 8.84 -2.72 13.85
N ILE A 80 8.26 -3.91 13.77
CA ILE A 80 6.84 -4.13 13.50
C ILE A 80 6.04 -3.92 14.79
N VAL A 81 5.03 -3.05 14.75
CA VAL A 81 4.14 -2.78 15.91
C VAL A 81 2.77 -3.44 15.76
N TRP A 82 2.37 -3.78 14.54
CA TRP A 82 1.09 -4.44 14.26
C TRP A 82 1.16 -5.25 12.96
N VAL A 83 0.41 -6.36 12.90
CA VAL A 83 0.32 -7.25 11.74
C VAL A 83 -1.12 -7.73 11.57
N ALA A 84 -1.67 -7.59 10.37
CA ALA A 84 -3.06 -7.96 10.04
C ALA A 84 -3.22 -9.48 9.92
N ASN A 85 -2.59 -10.06 8.91
CA ASN A 85 -2.77 -11.45 8.48
C ASN A 85 -1.74 -12.40 9.13
N ARG A 86 -1.51 -12.29 10.44
CA ARG A 86 -0.48 -13.08 11.17
C ARG A 86 -0.57 -14.58 10.93
N ASP A 87 -1.78 -15.11 10.87
CA ASP A 87 -2.03 -16.55 10.76
C ASP A 87 -2.13 -17.03 9.30
N ALA A 88 -2.18 -16.10 8.34
CA ALA A 88 -2.43 -16.39 6.93
C ALA A 88 -1.54 -15.52 6.02
N PRO A 89 -0.25 -15.89 5.83
CA PRO A 89 0.65 -15.17 4.93
C PRO A 89 0.17 -15.22 3.48
N ILE A 90 0.61 -14.24 2.69
CA ILE A 90 0.48 -14.26 1.22
C ILE A 90 1.85 -14.42 0.57
N PHE A 91 1.88 -14.83 -0.69
CA PHE A 91 3.12 -15.18 -1.41
C PHE A 91 3.43 -14.28 -2.61
N ASP A 92 2.46 -13.47 -3.05
CA ASP A 92 2.64 -12.50 -4.14
C ASP A 92 1.96 -11.19 -3.75
N THR A 93 2.76 -10.17 -3.48
CA THR A 93 2.27 -8.84 -3.12
C THR A 93 1.76 -8.07 -4.33
N SER A 94 2.20 -8.40 -5.55
CA SER A 94 1.87 -7.65 -6.76
C SER A 94 0.42 -7.88 -7.21
N SER A 95 -0.10 -9.10 -6.99
CA SER A 95 -1.49 -9.44 -7.28
C SER A 95 -2.44 -9.27 -6.08
N ALA A 96 -1.90 -9.18 -4.86
CA ALA A 96 -2.67 -8.93 -3.66
C ALA A 96 -3.06 -7.46 -3.51
N GLU A 97 -4.20 -7.21 -2.85
CA GLU A 97 -4.76 -5.88 -2.65
C GLU A 97 -5.25 -5.69 -1.22
N LEU A 98 -4.75 -4.66 -0.55
CA LEU A 98 -5.38 -4.12 0.65
C LEU A 98 -6.28 -2.95 0.24
N LYS A 99 -7.58 -3.04 0.48
CA LYS A 99 -8.57 -2.01 0.08
C LYS A 99 -9.73 -1.88 1.05
N ILE A 100 -10.51 -0.82 0.88
CA ILE A 100 -11.83 -0.70 1.50
C ILE A 100 -12.85 -1.46 0.64
N SER A 101 -13.61 -2.36 1.27
CA SER A 101 -14.72 -3.07 0.62
C SER A 101 -15.94 -2.16 0.47
N ASP A 102 -16.90 -2.58 -0.34
CA ASP A 102 -18.14 -1.81 -0.55
C ASP A 102 -18.96 -1.66 0.75
N GLN A 103 -18.74 -2.55 1.71
CA GLN A 103 -19.32 -2.52 3.05
C GLN A 103 -18.51 -1.65 4.04
N GLY A 104 -17.46 -0.97 3.59
CA GLY A 104 -16.63 -0.09 4.42
C GLY A 104 -15.59 -0.81 5.28
N ASN A 105 -15.41 -2.13 5.12
CA ASN A 105 -14.40 -2.88 5.85
C ASN A 105 -13.04 -2.78 5.15
N LEU A 106 -11.96 -2.72 5.91
CA LEU A 106 -10.63 -2.94 5.37
C LEU A 106 -10.43 -4.43 5.11
N VAL A 107 -10.12 -4.80 3.86
CA VAL A 107 -9.96 -6.18 3.41
C VAL A 107 -8.64 -6.39 2.70
N LEU A 108 -7.98 -7.51 2.99
CA LEU A 108 -6.83 -8.02 2.25
C LEU A 108 -7.28 -9.15 1.33
N LEU A 109 -7.13 -8.96 0.03
CA LEU A 109 -7.46 -9.94 -1.01
C LEU A 109 -6.18 -10.55 -1.59
N ASN A 110 -6.21 -11.83 -1.92
CA ASN A 110 -5.15 -12.47 -2.71
C ASN A 110 -5.31 -12.21 -4.22
N GLY A 111 -4.40 -12.74 -5.04
CA GLY A 111 -4.43 -12.59 -6.50
C GLY A 111 -5.70 -13.13 -7.17
N SER A 112 -6.40 -14.07 -6.54
CA SER A 112 -7.70 -14.59 -7.00
C SER A 112 -8.90 -13.78 -6.48
N LYS A 113 -8.65 -12.62 -5.86
CA LYS A 113 -9.66 -11.75 -5.22
C LYS A 113 -10.40 -12.42 -4.05
N SER A 114 -9.84 -13.48 -3.49
CA SER A 114 -10.38 -14.13 -2.29
C SER A 114 -9.88 -13.41 -1.03
N PRO A 115 -10.74 -13.14 -0.04
CA PRO A 115 -10.34 -12.48 1.19
C PRO A 115 -9.46 -13.40 2.05
N ILE A 116 -8.30 -12.89 2.44
CA ILE A 116 -7.36 -13.53 3.38
C ILE A 116 -7.57 -12.99 4.79
N TRP A 117 -7.90 -11.71 4.91
CA TRP A 117 -8.15 -11.03 6.18
C TRP A 117 -9.13 -9.88 5.99
N SER A 118 -9.93 -9.57 7.01
CA SER A 118 -10.81 -8.40 7.01
C SER A 118 -10.96 -7.83 8.42
N SER A 119 -11.11 -6.52 8.52
CA SER A 119 -11.60 -5.88 9.74
C SER A 119 -13.09 -6.17 9.95
N SER A 120 -13.55 -6.14 11.19
CA SER A 120 -14.97 -6.14 11.52
C SER A 120 -15.40 -4.72 11.93
N SER A 121 -16.10 -4.01 11.04
CA SER A 121 -16.80 -2.77 11.42
C SER A 121 -18.22 -3.08 11.86
N THR A 122 -18.68 -2.46 12.94
CA THR A 122 -20.11 -2.38 13.25
C THR A 122 -20.75 -1.35 12.33
N PRO A 123 -21.88 -1.64 11.67
CA PRO A 123 -22.61 -0.65 10.89
C PRO A 123 -22.92 0.56 11.78
N GLN A 124 -22.54 1.77 11.36
CA GLN A 124 -23.05 2.97 11.99
C GLN A 124 -24.55 3.05 11.69
N THR A 125 -25.39 2.68 12.65
CA THR A 125 -26.82 2.99 12.57
C THR A 125 -26.94 4.51 12.58
N PRO A 126 -27.56 5.14 11.57
CA PRO A 126 -27.85 6.56 11.63
C PRO A 126 -28.66 6.80 12.90
N THR A 127 -28.10 7.54 13.86
CA THR A 127 -28.85 8.02 15.01
C THR A 127 -29.88 9.02 14.50
N LEU A 128 -31.09 8.54 14.19
CA LEU A 128 -32.24 9.43 14.07
C LEU A 128 -32.41 10.06 15.45
N TYR A 129 -32.10 11.36 15.54
CA TYR A 129 -32.42 12.18 16.69
C TYR A 129 -33.92 12.00 17.00
N SER A 130 -34.22 11.24 18.04
CA SER A 130 -35.54 11.25 18.66
C SER A 130 -35.66 12.57 19.40
N SER A 131 -36.30 13.56 18.76
CA SER A 131 -36.84 14.70 19.47
C SER A 131 -37.94 14.21 20.41
N SER A 132 -37.64 14.15 21.71
CA SER A 132 -38.66 13.99 22.75
C SER A 132 -39.62 15.18 22.68
N PRO A 133 -40.95 14.99 22.62
CA PRO A 133 -41.88 16.07 22.90
C PRO A 133 -41.77 16.44 24.39
N ARG A 134 -41.95 17.73 24.67
CA ARG A 134 -42.19 18.26 26.02
C ARG A 134 -43.51 17.75 26.59
#